data_AF-A3ZY68-F1
#
_entry.id   AF-A3ZY68-F1
#
_cell.length_a   1.000
_cell.length_b   1.000
_cell.length_c   1.000
_cell.angle_alpha   90.00
_cell.angle_beta   90.00
_cell.angle_gamma   90.00
#
_symmetry.space_group_name_H-M   'P 1'
#
loop_
_entity.id
_entity.type
_entity.pdbx_description
1 polymer ?
#
loop_
_entity_poly.entity_id
_entity_poly.type
_entity_poly.pdbx_seq_one_letter_code
_entity_poly.pdbx_strand_id
1 'polypeptide(L)'
;MWFVACCALMSGADSEPAQPTPSTAVIVVVGEPGEAQYAEMFANWADRWKEATAKGESSFTCIGLTSADLAKQEDREILRETLAALAKEPPETLWVVLIGHGTFDGKKAKFNLRGADITATELAERLAPLSCRTAIINCASASGPFVSELAQANRVVLAATQSGYEQNFARFGGYLSQAIGDAAGDLDKDGQTSLLEAWLAAAQQTQEYYDSDARLATEHSLLDDNGDDNGDGKGTPADWFRGIHLIKRSKDATLPDGTFANQFILVPGEDALVLSAEQREQRDALERQLAELRQQKGELAEGEYLNRLEAILLPLAKIYQSMEQPK
;
A
#
# COMPACT_ATOMS: atom_id res chain seq x y z
N MET A 1 -55.60 -25.03 46.89
CA MET A 1 -55.53 -24.73 45.45
C MET A 1 -54.83 -23.38 45.31
N TRP A 2 -53.88 -23.30 44.37
CA TRP A 2 -52.97 -22.18 44.04
C TRP A 2 -51.68 -22.06 44.87
N PHE A 3 -50.63 -22.72 44.36
CA PHE A 3 -49.23 -22.36 44.57
C PHE A 3 -48.81 -21.40 43.44
N VAL A 4 -48.21 -20.27 43.83
CA VAL A 4 -47.66 -19.23 42.96
C VAL A 4 -46.31 -19.70 42.41
N ALA A 5 -46.20 -19.73 41.08
CA ALA A 5 -44.94 -19.96 40.38
C ALA A 5 -44.18 -18.62 40.23
N CYS A 6 -42.98 -18.55 40.82
CA CYS A 6 -42.03 -17.47 40.62
C CYS A 6 -41.17 -17.81 39.40
N CYS A 7 -41.43 -17.20 38.25
CA CYS A 7 -40.51 -17.20 37.12
C CYS A 7 -39.70 -15.90 37.16
N ALA A 8 -38.41 -16.03 37.50
CA ALA A 8 -37.43 -14.97 37.34
C ALA A 8 -37.13 -14.81 35.83
N LEU A 9 -37.51 -13.67 35.25
CA LEU A 9 -37.00 -13.21 33.97
C LEU A 9 -35.75 -12.38 34.26
N MET A 10 -34.57 -12.96 34.01
CA MET A 10 -33.33 -12.18 33.96
C MET A 10 -33.30 -11.45 32.61
N SER A 11 -33.26 -10.11 32.66
CA SER A 11 -32.94 -9.26 31.52
C SER A 11 -31.58 -9.67 30.95
N GLY A 12 -31.58 -10.17 29.72
CA GLY A 12 -30.39 -10.16 28.89
C GLY A 12 -30.03 -8.70 28.61
N ALA A 13 -28.82 -8.31 29.00
CA ALA A 13 -28.22 -7.09 28.49
C ALA A 13 -28.03 -7.29 26.98
N ASP A 14 -28.75 -6.52 26.18
CA ASP A 14 -28.42 -6.34 24.76
C ASP A 14 -27.00 -5.79 24.71
N SER A 15 -26.05 -6.65 24.35
CA SER A 15 -24.74 -6.24 23.88
C SER A 15 -24.98 -5.43 22.61
N GLU A 16 -24.72 -4.13 22.65
CA GLU A 16 -24.53 -3.32 21.45
C GLU A 16 -23.65 -4.11 20.47
N PRO A 17 -24.03 -4.24 19.18
CA PRO A 17 -23.13 -4.81 18.20
C PRO A 17 -21.86 -3.94 18.19
N ALA A 18 -20.73 -4.59 18.46
CA ALA A 18 -19.41 -3.98 18.37
C ALA A 18 -19.32 -3.23 17.04
N GLN A 19 -18.92 -1.95 17.09
CA GLN A 19 -18.65 -1.20 15.87
C GLN A 19 -17.73 -2.05 14.97
N PRO A 20 -18.02 -2.19 13.67
CA PRO A 20 -17.15 -2.93 12.79
C PRO A 20 -15.75 -2.32 12.89
N THR A 21 -14.77 -3.12 13.25
CA THR A 21 -13.36 -2.73 13.21
C THR A 21 -13.09 -2.15 11.82
N PRO A 22 -12.45 -0.98 11.70
CA PRO A 22 -12.16 -0.41 10.40
C PRO A 22 -11.44 -1.45 9.55
N SER A 23 -11.97 -1.70 8.34
CA SER A 23 -11.46 -2.73 7.44
C SER A 23 -10.03 -2.44 6.99
N THR A 24 -9.58 -1.19 7.11
CA THR A 24 -8.24 -0.75 6.77
C THR A 24 -7.49 -0.22 8.00
N ALA A 25 -6.24 -0.63 8.13
CA ALA A 25 -5.30 -0.13 9.13
C ALA A 25 -4.09 0.51 8.47
N VAL A 26 -3.66 1.65 8.99
CA VAL A 26 -2.48 2.38 8.52
C VAL A 26 -1.50 2.54 9.68
N ILE A 27 -0.29 2.03 9.50
CA ILE A 27 0.84 2.21 10.40
C ILE A 27 1.83 3.15 9.71
N VAL A 28 2.09 4.31 10.30
CA VAL A 28 3.16 5.20 9.89
C VAL A 28 4.31 5.10 10.88
N VAL A 29 5.47 4.68 10.42
CA VAL A 29 6.70 4.58 11.20
C VAL A 29 7.64 5.69 10.77
N VAL A 30 7.88 6.63 11.69
CA VAL A 30 8.81 7.73 11.48
C VAL A 30 10.16 7.37 12.10
N GLY A 31 11.20 7.37 11.28
CA GLY A 31 12.57 7.04 11.67
C GLY A 31 13.28 8.17 12.41
N GLU A 32 14.54 7.91 12.78
CA GLU A 32 15.42 8.92 13.37
C GLU A 32 15.70 10.04 12.34
N PRO A 33 15.37 11.31 12.62
CA PRO A 33 15.51 12.38 11.63
C PRO A 33 16.96 12.82 11.41
N GLY A 34 17.84 12.68 12.41
CA GLY A 34 19.23 13.14 12.39
C GLY A 34 19.40 14.66 12.52
N GLU A 35 18.67 15.45 11.71
CA GLU A 35 18.67 16.92 11.76
C GLU A 35 17.25 17.48 11.92
N ALA A 36 17.13 18.68 12.50
CA ALA A 36 15.85 19.33 12.80
C ALA A 36 14.96 19.55 11.55
N GLN A 37 15.57 19.87 10.41
CA GLN A 37 14.83 20.06 9.15
C GLN A 37 14.10 18.78 8.69
N TYR A 38 14.70 17.61 8.93
CA TYR A 38 14.09 16.33 8.59
C TYR A 38 12.99 15.97 9.58
N ALA A 39 13.15 16.33 10.85
CA ALA A 39 12.13 16.10 11.87
C ALA A 39 10.81 16.82 11.53
N GLU A 40 10.87 18.10 11.18
CA GLU A 40 9.69 18.88 10.77
C GLU A 40 9.07 18.31 9.48
N MET A 41 9.90 17.98 8.49
CA MET A 41 9.43 17.42 7.23
C MET A 41 8.76 16.05 7.43
N PHE A 42 9.33 15.15 8.24
CA PHE A 42 8.75 13.83 8.51
C PHE A 42 7.45 13.91 9.29
N ALA A 43 7.36 14.84 10.25
CA ALA A 43 6.11 15.11 10.96
C ALA A 43 5.02 15.57 9.98
N ASN A 44 5.33 16.52 9.09
CA ASN A 44 4.39 16.99 8.07
C ASN A 44 3.94 15.88 7.12
N TRP A 45 4.83 14.97 6.72
CA TRP A 45 4.45 13.84 5.87
C TRP A 45 3.55 12.85 6.62
N ALA A 46 3.86 12.54 7.88
CA ALA A 46 3.04 11.69 8.72
C ALA A 46 1.65 12.29 9.00
N ASP A 47 1.55 13.60 9.17
CA ASP A 47 0.27 14.30 9.33
C ASP A 47 -0.59 14.19 8.08
N ARG A 48 -0.02 14.28 6.87
CA ARG A 48 -0.77 14.03 5.62
C ARG A 48 -1.31 12.61 5.54
N TRP A 49 -0.51 11.61 5.95
CA TRP A 49 -0.99 10.23 6.04
C TRP A 49 -2.11 10.06 7.06
N LYS A 50 -2.01 10.74 8.22
CA LYS A 50 -3.06 10.77 9.24
C LYS A 50 -4.35 11.39 8.71
N GLU A 51 -4.26 12.51 7.99
CA GLU A 51 -5.40 13.16 7.36
C GLU A 51 -6.06 12.28 6.31
N ALA A 52 -5.27 11.63 5.44
CA ALA A 52 -5.79 10.69 4.44
C ALA A 52 -6.46 9.49 5.11
N THR A 53 -5.85 8.94 6.17
CA THR A 53 -6.40 7.80 6.93
C THR A 53 -7.72 8.18 7.62
N ALA A 54 -7.83 9.40 8.14
CA ALA A 54 -9.05 9.91 8.73
C ALA A 54 -10.17 10.13 7.70
N LYS A 55 -9.83 10.64 6.50
CA LYS A 55 -10.78 10.76 5.38
C LYS A 55 -11.30 9.40 4.92
N GLY A 56 -10.46 8.37 4.95
CA GLY A 56 -10.83 6.99 4.63
C GLY A 56 -11.44 6.19 5.80
N GLU A 57 -11.81 6.85 6.91
CA GLU A 57 -12.40 6.22 8.11
C GLU A 57 -11.63 4.99 8.62
N SER A 58 -10.31 5.01 8.46
CA SER A 58 -9.42 3.88 8.71
C SER A 58 -8.71 4.03 10.06
N SER A 59 -8.21 2.93 10.62
CA SER A 59 -7.41 3.00 11.87
C SER A 59 -6.02 3.55 11.58
N PHE A 60 -5.53 4.45 12.44
CA PHE A 60 -4.22 5.09 12.31
C PHE A 60 -3.35 4.80 13.53
N THR A 61 -2.15 4.27 13.29
CA THR A 61 -1.10 4.11 14.31
C THR A 61 0.15 4.83 13.85
N CYS A 62 0.69 5.73 14.67
CA CYS A 62 1.95 6.39 14.40
C CYS A 62 3.01 5.98 15.43
N ILE A 63 4.17 5.60 14.94
CA ILE A 63 5.36 5.24 15.72
C ILE A 63 6.44 6.24 15.32
N GLY A 64 7.26 6.72 16.27
CA GLY A 64 8.39 7.58 15.93
C GLY A 64 8.21 9.10 16.14
N LEU A 65 7.00 9.57 16.44
CA LEU A 65 6.73 11.01 16.68
C LEU A 65 6.47 11.38 18.13
N THR A 66 6.23 10.42 19.02
CA THR A 66 6.10 10.69 20.46
C THR A 66 7.45 11.17 20.99
N SER A 67 7.50 12.26 21.78
CA SER A 67 8.75 12.80 22.30
C SER A 67 9.58 11.72 23.04
N ALA A 68 10.89 11.67 22.77
CA ALA A 68 11.80 10.65 23.32
C ALA A 68 11.78 10.59 24.86
N ASP A 69 11.59 11.72 25.54
CA ASP A 69 11.48 11.78 27.01
C ASP A 69 10.22 11.09 27.57
N LEU A 70 9.22 10.85 26.72
CA LEU A 70 7.98 10.13 27.06
C LEU A 70 8.00 8.68 26.55
N ALA A 71 8.91 8.33 25.65
CA ALA A 71 9.01 7.00 25.06
C ALA A 71 9.72 6.05 26.05
N LYS A 72 8.95 5.18 26.69
CA LYS A 72 9.45 4.16 27.62
C LYS A 72 9.96 2.89 26.92
N GLN A 73 9.78 2.81 25.60
CA GLN A 73 9.96 1.61 24.80
C GLN A 73 10.55 1.99 23.45
N GLU A 74 11.42 1.14 22.91
CA GLU A 74 12.06 1.35 21.60
C GLU A 74 11.03 1.22 20.46
N ASP A 75 11.13 2.08 19.44
CA ASP A 75 10.21 2.08 18.30
C ASP A 75 10.15 0.73 17.57
N ARG A 76 11.29 0.02 17.51
CA ARG A 76 11.37 -1.33 16.93
C ARG A 76 10.48 -2.33 17.66
N GLU A 77 10.43 -2.23 18.99
CA GLU A 77 9.60 -3.11 19.81
C GLU A 77 8.12 -2.74 19.73
N ILE A 78 7.81 -1.43 19.69
CA ILE A 78 6.43 -0.95 19.45
C ILE A 78 5.92 -1.46 18.09
N LEU A 79 6.76 -1.39 17.05
CA LEU A 79 6.42 -1.92 15.72
C LEU A 79 6.18 -3.43 15.78
N ARG A 80 7.05 -4.18 16.46
CA ARG A 80 6.91 -5.63 16.63
C ARG A 80 5.60 -6.00 17.31
N GLU A 81 5.25 -5.32 18.40
CA GLU A 81 4.03 -5.58 19.16
C GLU A 81 2.77 -5.18 18.37
N THR A 82 2.83 -4.06 17.64
CA THR A 82 1.73 -3.59 16.79
C THR A 82 1.42 -4.62 15.70
N LEU A 83 2.44 -5.08 14.96
CA LEU A 83 2.26 -6.11 13.92
C LEU A 83 1.78 -7.44 14.51
N ALA A 84 2.27 -7.83 15.69
CA ALA A 84 1.84 -9.04 16.38
C ALA A 84 0.38 -8.95 16.89
N ALA A 85 -0.10 -7.76 17.24
CA ALA A 85 -1.50 -7.53 17.60
C ALA A 85 -2.41 -7.66 16.37
N LEU A 86 -2.02 -7.04 15.25
CA LEU A 86 -2.75 -7.17 13.98
C LEU A 86 -2.75 -8.61 13.46
N ALA A 87 -1.71 -9.40 13.70
CA ALA A 87 -1.72 -10.81 13.32
C ALA A 87 -2.79 -11.65 14.05
N LYS A 88 -3.26 -11.21 15.22
CA LYS A 88 -4.34 -11.88 15.95
C LYS A 88 -5.73 -11.51 15.41
N GLU A 89 -5.88 -10.25 15.03
CA GLU A 89 -7.12 -9.67 14.49
C GLU A 89 -6.75 -8.90 13.22
N PRO A 90 -6.52 -9.60 12.10
CA PRO A 90 -6.04 -8.96 10.88
C PRO A 90 -7.11 -8.03 10.31
N PRO A 91 -6.74 -6.81 9.91
CA PRO A 91 -7.62 -5.97 9.11
C PRO A 91 -7.80 -6.63 7.74
N GLU A 92 -8.70 -6.10 6.93
CA GLU A 92 -8.82 -6.53 5.55
C GLU A 92 -7.67 -6.00 4.69
N THR A 93 -7.27 -4.74 4.91
CA THR A 93 -6.12 -4.10 4.26
C THR A 93 -5.21 -3.43 5.30
N LEU A 94 -3.90 -3.63 5.18
CA LEU A 94 -2.87 -3.01 5.98
C LEU A 94 -1.99 -2.12 5.12
N TRP A 95 -1.70 -0.92 5.58
CA TRP A 95 -0.70 -0.02 5.02
C TRP A 95 0.42 0.18 6.04
N VAL A 96 1.66 -0.07 5.64
CA VAL A 96 2.85 0.18 6.45
C VAL A 96 3.70 1.21 5.72
N VAL A 97 3.77 2.43 6.26
CA VAL A 97 4.51 3.54 5.66
C VAL A 97 5.73 3.84 6.50
N LEU A 98 6.92 3.72 5.91
CA LEU A 98 8.20 4.01 6.56
C LEU A 98 8.71 5.36 6.06
N ILE A 99 8.78 6.36 6.96
CA ILE A 99 9.23 7.73 6.66
C ILE A 99 10.53 7.96 7.41
N GLY A 100 11.65 8.15 6.72
CA GLY A 100 12.91 8.34 7.41
C GLY A 100 14.12 8.18 6.51
N HIS A 101 15.23 7.79 7.12
CA HIS A 101 16.47 7.45 6.44
C HIS A 101 16.66 5.93 6.43
N GLY A 102 17.45 5.46 5.47
CA GLY A 102 17.88 4.08 5.40
C GLY A 102 19.36 3.96 5.12
N THR A 103 19.90 2.78 5.44
CA THR A 103 21.32 2.48 5.28
C THR A 103 21.51 1.11 4.63
N PHE A 104 22.62 0.95 3.92
CA PHE A 104 22.98 -0.30 3.26
C PHE A 104 24.48 -0.53 3.38
N ASP A 105 24.87 -1.68 3.92
CA ASP A 105 26.28 -2.06 4.13
C ASP A 105 26.87 -2.90 2.97
N GLY A 106 26.15 -2.98 1.84
CA GLY A 106 26.49 -3.85 0.72
C GLY A 106 25.87 -5.25 0.82
N LYS A 107 25.24 -5.61 1.94
CA LYS A 107 24.58 -6.90 2.17
C LYS A 107 23.18 -6.77 2.76
N LYS A 108 22.99 -5.91 3.75
CA LYS A 108 21.75 -5.73 4.50
C LYS A 108 21.29 -4.29 4.44
N ALA A 109 20.07 -4.09 3.96
CA ALA A 109 19.40 -2.81 4.04
C ALA A 109 18.67 -2.68 5.38
N LYS A 110 18.68 -1.46 5.91
CA LYS A 110 18.05 -1.10 7.17
C LYS A 110 17.23 0.16 7.02
N PHE A 111 16.11 0.20 7.73
CA PHE A 111 15.37 1.43 7.99
C PHE A 111 15.80 1.96 9.36
N ASN A 112 16.20 3.23 9.40
CA ASN A 112 16.81 3.84 10.58
C ASN A 112 15.72 4.32 11.54
N LEU A 113 15.46 3.51 12.57
CA LEU A 113 14.50 3.82 13.63
C LEU A 113 15.14 4.68 14.71
N ARG A 114 14.34 5.31 15.57
CA ARG A 114 14.88 5.88 16.80
C ARG A 114 15.26 4.73 17.74
N GLY A 115 16.56 4.57 17.95
CA GLY A 115 17.12 3.41 18.65
C GLY A 115 17.60 2.35 17.67
N ALA A 116 17.24 1.09 17.91
CA ALA A 116 17.71 -0.01 17.07
C ALA A 116 17.00 -0.05 15.70
N ASP A 117 17.78 0.06 14.64
CA ASP A 117 17.31 -0.09 13.25
C ASP A 117 16.64 -1.45 13.00
N ILE A 118 15.75 -1.49 12.02
CA ILE A 118 15.11 -2.72 11.52
C ILE A 118 15.66 -3.09 10.14
N THR A 119 15.99 -4.37 9.95
CA THR A 119 16.45 -4.89 8.64
C THR A 119 15.27 -5.28 7.75
N ALA A 120 15.48 -5.34 6.44
CA ALA A 120 14.47 -5.83 5.49
C ALA A 120 13.98 -7.26 5.84
N THR A 121 14.92 -8.18 6.11
CA THR A 121 14.61 -9.55 6.52
C THR A 121 13.83 -9.62 7.84
N GLU A 122 14.22 -8.83 8.84
CA GLU A 122 13.49 -8.78 10.12
C GLU A 122 12.05 -8.26 9.91
N LEU A 123 11.86 -7.23 9.09
CA LEU A 123 10.52 -6.73 8.77
C LEU A 123 9.69 -7.79 8.03
N ALA A 124 10.28 -8.52 7.08
CA ALA A 124 9.64 -9.63 6.38
C ALA A 124 9.16 -10.72 7.37
N GLU A 125 10.02 -11.13 8.31
CA GLU A 125 9.67 -12.10 9.35
C GLU A 125 8.50 -11.63 10.24
N ARG A 126 8.41 -10.32 10.53
CA ARG A 126 7.30 -9.76 11.32
C ARG A 126 6.00 -9.66 10.54
N LEU A 127 6.07 -9.50 9.22
CA LEU A 127 4.90 -9.40 8.35
C LEU A 127 4.39 -10.77 7.89
N ALA A 128 5.23 -11.81 7.90
CA ALA A 128 4.87 -13.16 7.48
C ALA A 128 3.61 -13.76 8.15
N PRO A 129 3.31 -13.48 9.45
CA PRO A 129 2.10 -13.99 10.09
C PRO A 129 0.79 -13.30 9.66
N LEU A 130 0.86 -12.18 8.94
CA LEU A 130 -0.33 -11.41 8.54
C LEU A 130 -0.94 -12.02 7.27
N SER A 131 -2.24 -12.31 7.32
CA SER A 131 -3.01 -12.87 6.20
C SER A 131 -3.79 -11.83 5.39
N CYS A 132 -3.60 -10.54 5.67
CA CYS A 132 -4.32 -9.44 5.04
C CYS A 132 -3.61 -8.88 3.81
N ARG A 133 -4.35 -8.15 2.95
CA ARG A 133 -3.76 -7.39 1.84
C ARG A 133 -2.85 -6.33 2.42
N THR A 134 -1.61 -6.21 1.95
CA THR A 134 -0.63 -5.32 2.60
C THR A 134 0.07 -4.42 1.58
N ALA A 135 0.02 -3.11 1.78
CA ALA A 135 0.88 -2.15 1.09
C ALA A 135 2.03 -1.74 2.03
N ILE A 136 3.27 -1.91 1.59
CA ILE A 136 4.46 -1.50 2.33
C ILE A 136 5.15 -0.41 1.51
N ILE A 137 5.29 0.77 2.11
CA ILE A 137 5.76 1.97 1.42
C ILE A 137 7.00 2.44 2.15
N ASN A 138 8.17 2.16 1.57
CA ASN A 138 9.44 2.59 2.12
C ASN A 138 9.93 3.88 1.43
N CYS A 139 9.68 5.00 2.11
CA CYS A 139 10.06 6.34 1.64
C CYS A 139 11.51 6.71 1.95
N ALA A 140 12.31 5.79 2.50
CA ALA A 140 13.67 6.06 2.93
C ALA A 140 14.72 5.92 1.81
N SER A 141 15.88 6.54 2.02
CA SER A 141 17.09 6.24 1.25
C SER A 141 17.47 4.75 1.36
N ALA A 142 18.17 4.23 0.36
CA ALA A 142 18.62 2.82 0.30
C ALA A 142 17.50 1.77 0.51
N SER A 143 16.26 2.13 0.16
CA SER A 143 15.05 1.29 0.26
C SER A 143 14.94 0.18 -0.79
N GLY A 144 15.63 0.27 -1.94
CA GLY A 144 15.51 -0.71 -3.03
C GLY A 144 15.63 -2.19 -2.63
N PRO A 145 16.59 -2.61 -1.77
CA PRO A 145 16.72 -4.00 -1.37
C PRO A 145 15.56 -4.53 -0.51
N PHE A 146 14.69 -3.65 0.01
CA PHE A 146 13.47 -4.09 0.70
C PHE A 146 12.45 -4.68 -0.29
N VAL A 147 12.50 -4.31 -1.58
CA VAL A 147 11.56 -4.80 -2.60
C VAL A 147 11.61 -6.32 -2.68
N SER A 148 12.79 -6.89 -2.96
CA SER A 148 12.96 -8.34 -3.09
C SER A 148 12.75 -9.11 -1.79
N GLU A 149 13.11 -8.52 -0.64
CA GLU A 149 12.99 -9.19 0.67
C GLU A 149 11.55 -9.20 1.19
N LEU A 150 10.75 -8.21 0.80
CA LEU A 150 9.36 -8.08 1.22
C LEU A 150 8.37 -8.61 0.19
N ALA A 151 8.77 -8.84 -1.07
CA ALA A 151 7.88 -9.37 -2.11
C ALA A 151 7.20 -10.67 -1.65
N GLN A 152 5.86 -10.69 -1.73
CA GLN A 152 5.04 -11.84 -1.34
C GLN A 152 3.65 -11.69 -1.97
N ALA A 153 2.93 -12.80 -2.14
CA ALA A 153 1.52 -12.77 -2.54
C ALA A 153 0.69 -11.84 -1.64
N ASN A 154 -0.30 -11.16 -2.24
CA ASN A 154 -1.18 -10.18 -1.58
C ASN A 154 -0.46 -8.97 -0.97
N ARG A 155 0.74 -8.65 -1.47
CA ARG A 155 1.53 -7.52 -0.99
C ARG A 155 1.95 -6.60 -2.13
N VAL A 156 1.84 -5.30 -1.89
CA VAL A 156 2.44 -4.25 -2.72
C VAL A 156 3.65 -3.71 -1.94
N VAL A 157 4.81 -3.63 -2.56
CA VAL A 157 6.00 -3.02 -2.00
C VAL A 157 6.42 -1.83 -2.87
N LEU A 158 6.43 -0.66 -2.26
CA LEU A 158 6.97 0.57 -2.83
C LEU A 158 8.29 0.92 -2.17
N ALA A 159 9.30 1.22 -2.98
CA ALA A 159 10.56 1.78 -2.51
C ALA A 159 10.80 3.14 -3.18
N ALA A 160 11.35 4.09 -2.42
CA ALA A 160 11.77 5.40 -2.95
C ALA A 160 13.01 5.30 -3.87
N THR A 161 13.76 4.21 -3.76
CA THR A 161 15.04 4.02 -4.44
C THR A 161 15.09 2.69 -5.18
N GLN A 162 15.88 2.60 -6.24
CA GLN A 162 16.01 1.37 -7.04
C GLN A 162 17.09 0.44 -6.50
N SER A 163 17.95 0.93 -5.59
CA SER A 163 19.04 0.14 -5.03
C SER A 163 19.45 0.62 -3.64
N GLY A 164 20.17 -0.23 -2.90
CA GLY A 164 20.71 0.14 -1.60
C GLY A 164 21.84 1.18 -1.67
N TYR A 165 22.36 1.47 -2.86
CA TYR A 165 23.43 2.44 -3.07
C TYR A 165 22.92 3.88 -3.26
N GLU A 166 21.61 4.07 -3.36
CA GLU A 166 20.98 5.39 -3.39
C GLU A 166 20.80 5.92 -1.97
N GLN A 167 21.91 6.38 -1.37
CA GLN A 167 21.97 6.77 0.04
C GLN A 167 21.58 8.22 0.32
N ASN A 168 21.38 9.02 -0.73
CA ASN A 168 20.96 10.41 -0.59
C ASN A 168 19.53 10.47 -0.05
N PHE A 169 19.21 11.59 0.61
CA PHE A 169 17.87 11.84 1.11
C PHE A 169 16.82 11.71 0.00
N ALA A 170 15.83 10.84 0.24
CA ALA A 170 14.74 10.56 -0.68
C ALA A 170 13.56 11.53 -0.44
N ARG A 171 13.19 12.28 -1.48
CA ARG A 171 12.06 13.23 -1.46
C ARG A 171 10.75 12.60 -1.89
N PHE A 172 10.81 11.46 -2.57
CA PHE A 172 9.66 10.73 -3.08
C PHE A 172 8.51 10.62 -2.05
N GLY A 173 8.83 10.31 -0.79
CA GLY A 173 7.84 10.19 0.28
C GLY A 173 7.00 11.45 0.53
N GLY A 174 7.59 12.62 0.34
CA GLY A 174 6.90 13.89 0.46
C GLY A 174 5.84 14.09 -0.61
N TYR A 175 6.17 13.79 -1.86
CA TYR A 175 5.23 13.84 -2.98
C TYR A 175 4.15 12.77 -2.88
N LEU A 176 4.52 11.55 -2.45
CA LEU A 176 3.56 10.46 -2.25
C LEU A 176 2.54 10.78 -1.14
N SER A 177 3.01 11.28 0.01
CA SER A 177 2.12 11.67 1.11
C SER A 177 1.12 12.75 0.72
N GLN A 178 1.45 13.59 -0.27
CA GLN A 178 0.53 14.57 -0.82
C GLN A 178 -0.45 13.91 -1.79
N ALA A 179 0.04 13.09 -2.73
CA ALA A 179 -0.76 12.49 -3.78
C ALA A 179 -1.81 11.50 -3.25
N ILE A 180 -1.52 10.74 -2.20
CA ILE A 180 -2.42 9.68 -1.71
C ILE A 180 -3.79 10.18 -1.21
N GLY A 181 -3.87 11.44 -0.82
CA GLY A 181 -5.10 12.08 -0.33
C GLY A 181 -5.60 13.22 -1.22
N ASP A 182 -5.06 13.35 -2.44
CA ASP A 182 -5.34 14.45 -3.37
C ASP A 182 -5.98 13.94 -4.66
N ALA A 183 -7.19 14.44 -4.95
CA ALA A 183 -7.93 14.13 -6.17
C ALA A 183 -7.23 14.60 -7.46
N ALA A 184 -6.21 15.46 -7.37
CA ALA A 184 -5.36 15.77 -8.52
C ALA A 184 -4.58 14.54 -9.02
N GLY A 185 -4.35 13.55 -8.15
CA GLY A 185 -3.69 12.28 -8.46
C GLY A 185 -4.57 11.26 -9.18
N ASP A 186 -5.90 11.45 -9.20
CA ASP A 186 -6.86 10.61 -9.94
C ASP A 186 -6.61 10.75 -11.46
N LEU A 187 -5.88 9.79 -12.05
CA LEU A 187 -5.47 9.80 -13.45
C LEU A 187 -6.58 9.27 -14.36
N ASP A 188 -7.37 8.30 -13.91
CA ASP A 188 -8.42 7.67 -14.72
C ASP A 188 -9.82 8.28 -14.54
N LYS A 189 -9.96 9.23 -13.61
CA LYS A 189 -11.17 10.01 -13.31
C LYS A 189 -12.31 9.18 -12.75
N ASP A 190 -11.99 8.16 -11.96
CA ASP A 190 -12.95 7.32 -11.25
C ASP A 190 -13.41 7.92 -9.90
N GLY A 191 -12.88 9.08 -9.50
CA GLY A 191 -13.29 9.80 -8.29
C GLY A 191 -12.54 9.37 -7.03
N GLN A 192 -11.52 8.54 -7.15
CA GLN A 192 -10.64 8.10 -6.07
C GLN A 192 -9.18 8.13 -6.56
N THR A 193 -8.23 7.89 -5.66
CA THR A 193 -6.81 7.84 -6.03
C THR A 193 -6.22 6.55 -5.50
N SER A 194 -5.81 5.69 -6.43
CA SER A 194 -5.15 4.44 -6.11
C SER A 194 -3.70 4.64 -5.70
N LEU A 195 -3.09 3.62 -5.08
CA LEU A 195 -1.68 3.61 -4.77
C LEU A 195 -0.80 3.68 -6.02
N LEU A 196 -1.23 3.04 -7.13
CA LEU A 196 -0.53 3.13 -8.41
C LEU A 196 -0.48 4.58 -8.89
N GLU A 197 -1.61 5.27 -8.89
CA GLU A 197 -1.70 6.65 -9.36
C GLU A 197 -0.95 7.62 -8.46
N ALA A 198 -1.09 7.47 -7.14
CA ALA A 198 -0.34 8.26 -6.16
C ALA A 198 1.18 8.07 -6.34
N TRP A 199 1.63 6.83 -6.59
CA TRP A 199 3.03 6.53 -6.88
C TRP A 199 3.49 7.17 -8.20
N LEU A 200 2.73 7.06 -9.28
CA LEU A 200 3.07 7.65 -10.58
C LEU A 200 3.16 9.18 -10.50
N ALA A 201 2.18 9.82 -9.84
CA ALA A 201 2.19 11.26 -9.62
C ALA A 201 3.38 11.71 -8.77
N ALA A 202 3.73 10.94 -7.73
CA ALA A 202 4.88 11.22 -6.87
C ALA A 202 6.21 11.00 -7.58
N ALA A 203 6.34 9.96 -8.39
CA ALA A 203 7.52 9.69 -9.19
C ALA A 203 7.75 10.79 -10.23
N GLN A 204 6.68 11.26 -10.89
CA GLN A 204 6.76 12.39 -11.82
C GLN A 204 7.21 13.67 -11.12
N GLN A 205 6.62 14.06 -9.99
CA GLN A 205 7.02 15.26 -9.25
C GLN A 205 8.46 15.16 -8.72
N THR A 206 8.89 13.96 -8.33
CA THR A 206 10.28 13.70 -7.93
C THR A 206 11.23 13.97 -9.10
N GLN A 207 10.92 13.47 -10.29
CA GLN A 207 11.71 13.73 -11.49
C GLN A 207 11.75 15.21 -11.85
N GLU A 208 10.60 15.90 -11.83
CA GLU A 208 10.49 17.34 -12.12
C GLU A 208 11.33 18.18 -11.16
N TYR A 209 11.43 17.78 -9.88
CA TYR A 209 12.30 18.44 -8.91
C TYR A 209 13.78 18.35 -9.30
N TYR A 210 14.27 17.18 -9.72
CA TYR A 210 15.66 17.05 -10.14
C TYR A 210 15.93 17.77 -11.47
N ASP A 211 14.98 17.69 -12.41
CA ASP A 211 15.12 18.32 -13.73
C ASP A 211 15.10 19.85 -13.66
N SER A 212 14.20 20.44 -12.86
CA SER A 212 14.05 21.90 -12.72
C SER A 212 15.29 22.57 -12.14
N ASP A 213 16.00 21.89 -11.24
CA ASP A 213 17.25 22.37 -10.64
C ASP A 213 18.52 21.91 -11.41
N ALA A 214 18.37 21.24 -12.56
CA ALA A 214 19.45 20.64 -13.33
C ALA A 214 20.36 19.71 -12.48
N ARG A 215 19.75 18.98 -11.55
CA ARG A 215 20.42 18.01 -10.67
C ARG A 215 20.33 16.61 -11.26
N LEU A 216 21.30 15.77 -10.91
CA LEU A 216 21.18 14.33 -11.18
C LEU A 216 20.18 13.73 -10.19
N ALA A 217 19.24 12.92 -10.70
CA ALA A 217 18.34 12.14 -9.87
C ALA A 217 19.12 11.17 -8.99
N THR A 218 18.88 11.23 -7.68
CA THR A 218 19.57 10.39 -6.69
C THR A 218 18.67 9.33 -6.06
N GLU A 219 17.42 9.25 -6.51
CA GLU A 219 16.40 8.31 -6.08
C GLU A 219 15.55 7.92 -7.29
N HIS A 220 15.22 6.64 -7.41
CA HIS A 220 14.40 6.11 -8.48
C HIS A 220 13.40 5.12 -7.91
N SER A 221 12.15 5.54 -7.73
CA SER A 221 11.16 4.70 -7.05
C SER A 221 10.79 3.46 -7.84
N LEU A 222 10.56 2.35 -7.14
CA LEU A 222 10.13 1.06 -7.69
C LEU A 222 8.81 0.62 -7.05
N LEU A 223 8.01 -0.13 -7.82
CA LEU A 223 6.77 -0.76 -7.38
C LEU A 223 6.82 -2.25 -7.70
N ASP A 224 6.54 -3.09 -6.71
CA ASP A 224 6.41 -4.55 -6.84
C ASP A 224 5.05 -4.97 -6.26
N ASP A 225 4.20 -5.63 -7.04
CA ASP A 225 2.85 -6.01 -6.62
C ASP A 225 2.36 -7.36 -7.13
N ASN A 226 3.15 -8.03 -7.95
CA ASN A 226 2.78 -9.29 -8.59
C ASN A 226 3.20 -10.52 -7.78
N GLY A 227 3.83 -10.32 -6.61
CA GLY A 227 4.37 -11.33 -5.69
C GLY A 227 3.96 -12.78 -5.99
N ASP A 228 4.72 -13.46 -6.84
CA ASP A 228 4.66 -14.92 -6.93
C ASP A 228 5.56 -15.54 -5.86
N ASP A 229 5.38 -16.83 -5.59
CA ASP A 229 6.28 -17.63 -4.75
C ASP A 229 7.75 -17.62 -5.26
N ASN A 230 8.03 -16.92 -6.38
CA ASN A 230 9.34 -16.60 -6.97
C ASN A 230 9.43 -15.14 -7.48
N GLY A 231 8.88 -14.16 -6.74
CA GLY A 231 8.91 -12.73 -7.09
C GLY A 231 10.24 -12.35 -7.72
N ASP A 232 10.23 -11.72 -8.91
CA ASP A 232 11.50 -11.40 -9.56
C ASP A 232 12.36 -10.45 -8.71
N GLY A 233 11.72 -9.76 -7.74
CA GLY A 233 12.34 -8.88 -6.77
C GLY A 233 12.99 -7.67 -7.42
N LYS A 234 12.64 -7.38 -8.68
CA LYS A 234 13.24 -6.31 -9.47
C LYS A 234 12.47 -5.02 -9.34
N GLY A 235 11.16 -5.10 -9.09
CA GLY A 235 10.24 -3.96 -9.10
C GLY A 235 10.15 -3.29 -10.48
N THR A 236 8.97 -2.77 -10.81
CA THR A 236 8.74 -1.99 -12.02
C THR A 236 9.00 -0.50 -11.78
N PRO A 237 9.87 0.15 -12.59
CA PRO A 237 10.06 1.61 -12.57
C PRO A 237 8.85 2.38 -13.13
N ALA A 238 8.65 3.61 -12.65
CA ALA A 238 7.54 4.47 -13.10
C ALA A 238 7.56 4.78 -14.61
N ASP A 239 8.74 4.80 -15.25
CA ASP A 239 8.88 5.10 -16.68
C ASP A 239 8.37 3.97 -17.61
N TRP A 240 7.86 2.88 -17.04
CA TRP A 240 7.15 1.80 -17.74
C TRP A 240 5.69 2.12 -18.00
N PHE A 241 5.17 3.20 -17.41
CA PHE A 241 3.77 3.58 -17.46
C PHE A 241 3.57 4.86 -18.28
N ARG A 242 2.38 4.96 -18.90
CA ARG A 242 1.83 6.20 -19.47
C ARG A 242 0.41 6.34 -18.94
N GLY A 243 0.19 7.29 -18.02
CA GLY A 243 -0.97 7.20 -17.12
C GLY A 243 -0.89 5.88 -16.36
N ILE A 244 -2.01 5.19 -16.16
CA ILE A 244 -2.06 3.86 -15.53
C ILE A 244 -1.69 2.70 -16.49
N HIS A 245 -1.37 2.98 -17.76
CA HIS A 245 -1.14 1.94 -18.76
C HIS A 245 0.34 1.59 -18.93
N LEU A 246 0.65 0.29 -18.82
CA LEU A 246 1.96 -0.26 -19.13
C LEU A 246 2.28 -0.13 -20.63
N ILE A 247 3.40 0.53 -20.93
CA ILE A 247 3.92 0.74 -22.29
C ILE A 247 5.19 -0.06 -22.58
N LYS A 248 5.82 -0.65 -21.55
CA LYS A 248 6.98 -1.53 -21.66
C LYS A 248 6.61 -2.97 -21.28
N ARG A 249 7.43 -3.93 -21.71
CA ARG A 249 7.28 -5.35 -21.42
C ARG A 249 8.47 -5.87 -20.64
N SER A 250 8.21 -6.75 -19.68
CA SER A 250 9.28 -7.52 -19.04
C SER A 250 9.95 -8.45 -20.05
N LYS A 251 11.26 -8.67 -19.89
CA LYS A 251 12.02 -9.62 -20.70
C LYS A 251 11.66 -11.06 -20.36
N ASP A 252 11.17 -11.30 -19.14
CA ASP A 252 10.93 -12.64 -18.61
C ASP A 252 9.47 -13.10 -18.80
N ALA A 253 8.71 -12.40 -19.66
CA ALA A 253 7.29 -12.66 -19.94
C ALA A 253 6.36 -12.63 -18.70
N THR A 254 6.85 -12.13 -17.56
CA THR A 254 6.04 -11.82 -16.37
C THR A 254 5.20 -10.58 -16.61
N LEU A 255 4.02 -10.54 -15.99
CA LEU A 255 3.20 -9.33 -15.92
C LEU A 255 4.00 -8.25 -15.18
N PRO A 256 4.22 -7.08 -15.80
CA PRO A 256 4.76 -5.95 -15.06
C PRO A 256 3.79 -5.53 -13.95
N ASP A 257 4.35 -4.92 -12.91
CA ASP A 257 3.59 -4.55 -11.73
C ASP A 257 2.54 -3.45 -12.02
N GLY A 258 1.68 -3.19 -11.05
CA GLY A 258 0.78 -2.05 -10.97
C GLY A 258 -0.71 -2.42 -10.94
N THR A 259 -1.07 -3.62 -11.39
CA THR A 259 -2.50 -4.04 -11.43
C THR A 259 -3.06 -4.18 -10.02
N PHE A 260 -2.31 -4.78 -9.11
CA PHE A 260 -2.76 -4.99 -7.74
C PHE A 260 -2.66 -3.69 -6.93
N ALA A 261 -1.62 -2.88 -7.15
CA ALA A 261 -1.48 -1.55 -6.56
C ALA A 261 -2.61 -0.59 -6.96
N ASN A 262 -3.16 -0.70 -8.17
CA ASN A 262 -4.32 0.09 -8.60
C ASN A 262 -5.59 -0.19 -7.76
N GLN A 263 -5.62 -1.31 -7.03
CA GLN A 263 -6.74 -1.70 -6.18
C GLN A 263 -6.55 -1.29 -4.71
N PHE A 264 -5.47 -0.58 -4.38
CA PHE A 264 -5.22 -0.04 -3.05
C PHE A 264 -5.68 1.41 -3.02
N ILE A 265 -6.83 1.64 -2.41
CA ILE A 265 -7.43 2.97 -2.25
C ILE A 265 -7.49 3.24 -0.75
N LEU A 266 -6.85 4.32 -0.30
CA LEU A 266 -6.88 4.72 1.11
C LEU A 266 -8.06 5.65 1.40
N VAL A 267 -8.38 6.54 0.47
CA VAL A 267 -9.51 7.48 0.56
C VAL A 267 -10.53 7.08 -0.51
N PRO A 268 -11.56 6.30 -0.14
CA PRO A 268 -12.61 5.94 -1.09
C PRO A 268 -13.36 7.19 -1.58
N GLY A 269 -13.75 7.20 -2.86
CA GLY A 269 -14.64 8.23 -3.41
C GLY A 269 -16.07 8.17 -2.84
N GLU A 270 -16.89 9.19 -3.08
CA GLU A 270 -18.28 9.26 -2.58
C GLU A 270 -19.15 8.09 -3.09
N ASP A 271 -18.89 7.65 -4.32
CA ASP A 271 -19.56 6.51 -4.97
C ASP A 271 -18.77 5.20 -4.86
N ALA A 272 -17.81 5.12 -3.93
CA ALA A 272 -16.95 3.94 -3.80
C ALA A 272 -17.75 2.67 -3.52
N LEU A 273 -17.58 1.68 -4.39
CA LEU A 273 -18.31 0.43 -4.33
C LEU A 273 -17.68 -0.49 -3.27
N VAL A 274 -18.44 -0.82 -2.23
CA VAL A 274 -18.00 -1.76 -1.18
C VAL A 274 -18.20 -3.19 -1.65
N LEU A 275 -17.19 -3.76 -2.29
CA LEU A 275 -17.21 -5.15 -2.74
C LEU A 275 -17.06 -6.14 -1.58
N SER A 276 -17.79 -7.27 -1.62
CA SER A 276 -17.53 -8.41 -0.73
C SER A 276 -16.15 -9.02 -0.99
N ALA A 277 -15.64 -9.81 -0.05
CA ALA A 277 -14.36 -10.51 -0.22
C ALA A 277 -14.35 -11.41 -1.47
N GLU A 278 -15.44 -12.14 -1.72
CA GLU A 278 -15.60 -13.01 -2.89
C GLU A 278 -15.66 -12.20 -4.19
N GLN A 279 -16.38 -11.07 -4.21
CA GLN A 279 -16.46 -10.18 -5.37
C GLN A 279 -15.11 -9.55 -5.69
N ARG A 280 -14.34 -9.18 -4.66
CA ARG A 280 -12.97 -8.69 -4.83
C ARG A 280 -12.05 -9.74 -5.41
N GLU A 281 -12.04 -10.95 -4.86
CA GLU A 281 -11.22 -12.04 -5.40
C GLU A 281 -11.54 -12.31 -6.88
N GLN A 282 -12.84 -12.31 -7.25
CA GLN A 282 -13.26 -12.45 -8.64
C GLN A 282 -12.81 -11.28 -9.52
N ARG A 283 -12.98 -10.04 -9.06
CA ARG A 283 -12.52 -8.84 -9.77
C ARG A 283 -11.01 -8.91 -9.99
N ASP A 284 -10.24 -9.21 -8.94
CA ASP A 284 -8.79 -9.22 -8.97
C ASP A 284 -8.26 -10.28 -9.95
N ALA A 285 -8.91 -11.46 -9.99
CA ALA A 285 -8.60 -12.50 -10.98
C ALA A 285 -8.90 -12.05 -12.42
N LEU A 286 -10.04 -11.38 -12.65
CA LEU A 286 -10.42 -10.88 -13.97
C LEU A 286 -9.53 -9.72 -14.44
N GLU A 287 -9.15 -8.80 -13.55
CA GLU A 287 -8.22 -7.71 -13.86
C GLU A 287 -6.82 -8.23 -14.22
N ARG A 288 -6.35 -9.27 -13.51
CA ARG A 288 -5.10 -9.97 -13.87
C ARG A 288 -5.18 -10.58 -15.27
N GLN A 289 -6.26 -11.30 -15.57
CA GLN A 289 -6.49 -11.86 -16.92
C GLN A 289 -6.57 -10.78 -17.99
N LEU A 290 -7.17 -9.63 -17.69
CA LEU A 290 -7.25 -8.49 -18.59
C LEU A 290 -5.86 -7.91 -18.88
N ALA A 291 -5.02 -7.79 -17.86
CA ALA A 291 -3.63 -7.34 -18.00
C ALA A 291 -2.82 -8.31 -18.87
N GLU A 292 -2.96 -9.63 -18.66
CA GLU A 292 -2.31 -10.68 -19.47
C GLU A 292 -2.74 -10.61 -20.94
N LEU A 293 -4.05 -10.51 -21.18
CA LEU A 293 -4.61 -10.44 -22.52
C LEU A 293 -4.10 -9.21 -23.28
N ARG A 294 -3.96 -8.06 -22.60
CA ARG A 294 -3.39 -6.83 -23.20
C ARG A 294 -1.95 -7.03 -23.68
N GLN A 295 -1.13 -7.81 -22.97
CA GLN A 295 0.23 -8.12 -23.41
C GLN A 295 0.23 -8.98 -24.69
N GLN A 296 -0.75 -9.86 -24.85
CA GLN A 296 -0.85 -10.75 -26.02
C GLN A 296 -1.53 -10.09 -27.23
N LYS A 297 -1.98 -8.83 -27.14
CA LYS A 297 -2.73 -8.15 -28.22
C LYS A 297 -2.02 -8.16 -29.58
N GLY A 298 -0.69 -8.03 -29.59
CA GLY A 298 0.11 -8.04 -30.82
C GLY A 298 0.28 -9.43 -31.47
N GLU A 299 -0.07 -10.50 -30.75
CA GLU A 299 0.13 -11.89 -31.16
C GLU A 299 -1.18 -12.58 -31.57
N LEU A 300 -2.32 -12.04 -31.15
CA LEU A 300 -3.65 -12.58 -31.40
C LEU A 300 -4.30 -11.94 -32.63
N ALA A 301 -5.09 -12.73 -33.37
CA ALA A 301 -5.98 -12.18 -34.38
C ALA A 301 -7.06 -11.30 -33.71
N GLU A 302 -7.45 -10.20 -34.35
CA GLU A 302 -8.37 -9.21 -33.77
C GLU A 302 -9.69 -9.83 -33.27
N GLY A 303 -10.32 -10.71 -34.07
CA GLY A 303 -11.56 -11.38 -33.65
C GLY A 303 -11.37 -12.31 -32.45
N GLU A 304 -10.22 -12.96 -32.32
CA GLU A 304 -9.90 -13.78 -31.16
C GLU A 304 -9.66 -12.93 -29.91
N TYR A 305 -8.92 -11.83 -30.06
CA TYR A 305 -8.67 -10.87 -28.99
C TYR A 305 -9.98 -10.29 -28.44
N LEU A 306 -10.89 -9.85 -29.33
CA LEU A 306 -12.18 -9.28 -28.93
C LEU A 306 -13.07 -10.31 -28.22
N ASN A 307 -13.11 -11.56 -28.69
CA ASN A 307 -13.87 -12.63 -28.02
C ASN A 307 -13.35 -12.91 -26.61
N ARG A 308 -12.03 -12.98 -26.42
CA ARG A 308 -11.41 -13.15 -25.10
C ARG A 308 -11.65 -11.95 -24.21
N LEU A 309 -11.59 -10.75 -24.78
CA LEU A 309 -11.84 -9.49 -24.06
C LEU A 309 -13.29 -9.44 -23.55
N GLU A 310 -14.27 -9.80 -24.39
CA GLU A 310 -15.68 -9.86 -24.01
C GLU A 310 -15.92 -10.84 -22.86
N ALA A 311 -15.27 -12.01 -22.90
CA ALA A 311 -15.37 -13.03 -21.86
C ALA A 311 -14.85 -12.55 -20.49
N ILE A 312 -14.01 -11.51 -20.43
CA ILE A 312 -13.48 -10.91 -19.20
C ILE A 312 -14.29 -9.68 -18.78
N LEU A 313 -14.60 -8.79 -19.73
CA LEU A 313 -15.30 -7.54 -19.44
C LEU A 313 -16.75 -7.76 -19.00
N LEU A 314 -17.45 -8.77 -19.54
CA LEU A 314 -18.83 -9.05 -19.15
C LEU A 314 -18.95 -9.50 -17.68
N PRO A 315 -18.14 -10.44 -17.17
CA PRO A 315 -18.09 -10.73 -15.74
C PRO A 315 -17.74 -9.52 -14.88
N LEU A 316 -16.73 -8.72 -15.25
CA LEU A 316 -16.37 -7.50 -14.53
C LEU A 316 -17.56 -6.53 -14.44
N ALA A 317 -18.22 -6.27 -15.57
CA ALA A 317 -19.40 -5.42 -15.62
C ALA A 317 -20.54 -5.93 -14.74
N LYS A 318 -20.73 -7.25 -14.64
CA LYS A 318 -21.75 -7.85 -13.75
C LYS A 318 -21.41 -7.66 -12.27
N ILE A 319 -20.13 -7.75 -11.89
CA ILE A 319 -19.69 -7.47 -10.52
C ILE A 319 -20.07 -6.03 -10.17
N TYR A 320 -19.70 -5.07 -11.01
CA TYR A 320 -20.02 -3.66 -10.80
C TYR A 320 -21.54 -3.36 -10.87
N GLN A 321 -22.27 -3.95 -11.82
CA GLN A 321 -23.72 -3.76 -11.96
C GLN A 321 -24.51 -4.34 -10.78
N SER A 322 -24.06 -5.46 -10.19
CA SER A 322 -24.73 -6.04 -9.01
C SER A 322 -24.75 -5.09 -7.80
N MET A 323 -23.99 -3.98 -7.88
CA MET A 323 -23.86 -2.94 -6.87
C MET A 323 -24.72 -1.69 -7.15
N GLU A 324 -25.08 -1.43 -8.41
CA GLU A 324 -25.85 -0.23 -8.81
C GLU A 324 -27.34 -0.30 -8.47
N GLN A 325 -27.86 -1.44 -7.98
CA GLN A 325 -29.28 -1.50 -7.57
C GLN A 325 -29.46 -0.81 -6.21
N PRO A 326 -30.14 0.36 -6.17
CA PRO A 326 -30.44 0.99 -4.90
C PRO A 326 -31.58 0.22 -4.23
N LYS A 327 -31.46 0.04 -2.91
CA LYS A 327 -32.64 -0.07 -2.04
C LYS A 327 -33.27 1.30 -1.88
#